data_AF-A0A6I4UK41-F1
#
_entry.id   AF-A0A6I4UK41-F1
#
_cell.length_a   1.000
_cell.length_b   1.000
_cell.length_c   1.000
_cell.angle_alpha   90.00
_cell.angle_beta   90.00
_cell.angle_gamma   90.00
#
_symmetry.space_group_name_H-M   'P 1'
#
loop_
_entity.id
_entity.type
_entity.pdbx_description
1 polymer ?
#
loop_
_entity_poly.entity_id
_entity_poly.type
_entity_poly.pdbx_seq_one_letter_code
_entity_poly.pdbx_strand_id
1 'polypeptide(L)'
;MPTSALHVARTGLEAQDARMRVIANNLANIGTTGFKRDRVDFATLAYQEQRVAGQASTGQTAFAVGLNLGTGVQVQGTSRINTQGTLSRTDNVFDLALDGDGFFQVELPPGGQIGFTRAGNFALANDGTLITSQGYASRDALVGEGTLTLRFGTVSGASFTPDAARAVAAIAVTATDTLATLATKINQASSGAVQAYVADGTSGARLVMKGREGAANGFVLEAAGAGGAAAPGDLSYISWEPATNAGELQTAARDAVFRLDTVERTSSTNRITGLPGWFALNLTATNTGAPTNLSFASNTDAIASVMNDFVAALNDIVSQLADVAAPIGGALGNDPGARELRRDLAGLASRIVMPAAADGEPRTLADLGLALNRDGSFRLDSARLTRSLETSPDAVAAMFTTGISGVFATMDRFARETSFVSDPGSLGGSLKRFETQQAASDERLAKIAEQQDYLRERLTREFTASERRVAASQSTLAFLRQQVDIWSNGDR
;
A
#
# COMPACT_ATOMS: atom_id res chain seq x y z
N MET A 1 14.45 -46.74 -15.60
CA MET A 1 13.41 -45.92 -14.94
C MET A 1 14.10 -44.73 -14.25
N PRO A 2 13.84 -43.47 -14.64
CA PRO A 2 14.51 -42.26 -14.13
C PRO A 2 13.93 -41.77 -12.79
N THR A 3 13.34 -42.66 -11.99
CA THR A 3 12.53 -42.32 -10.80
C THR A 3 13.34 -42.00 -9.54
N SER A 4 14.67 -42.16 -9.54
CA SER A 4 15.49 -42.04 -8.33
C SER A 4 15.61 -40.58 -7.83
N ALA A 5 15.95 -39.61 -8.69
CA ALA A 5 16.18 -38.23 -8.25
C ALA A 5 14.90 -37.51 -7.80
N LEU A 6 13.79 -37.70 -8.52
CA LEU A 6 12.49 -37.12 -8.16
C LEU A 6 11.93 -37.71 -6.86
N HIS A 7 12.17 -38.99 -6.59
CA HIS A 7 11.77 -39.64 -5.34
C HIS A 7 12.59 -39.14 -4.15
N VAL A 8 13.90 -38.98 -4.32
CA VAL A 8 14.79 -38.37 -3.30
C VAL A 8 14.37 -36.93 -3.03
N ALA A 9 14.07 -36.14 -4.07
CA ALA A 9 13.58 -34.77 -3.90
C ALA A 9 12.22 -34.72 -3.18
N ARG A 10 11.28 -35.60 -3.55
CA ARG A 10 9.97 -35.70 -2.89
C ARG A 10 10.09 -36.03 -1.40
N THR A 11 10.85 -37.05 -1.06
CA THR A 11 11.06 -37.46 0.35
C THR A 11 11.76 -36.37 1.16
N GLY A 12 12.69 -35.63 0.56
CA GLY A 12 13.28 -34.44 1.15
C GLY A 12 12.27 -33.31 1.42
N LEU A 13 11.34 -33.07 0.49
CA LEU A 13 10.27 -32.07 0.66
C LEU A 13 9.26 -32.48 1.74
N GLU A 14 8.87 -33.76 1.79
CA GLU A 14 7.98 -34.28 2.84
C GLU A 14 8.64 -34.16 4.23
N ALA A 15 9.94 -34.43 4.34
CA ALA A 15 10.72 -34.23 5.56
C ALA A 15 10.81 -32.75 5.97
N GLN A 16 10.98 -31.84 5.00
CA GLN A 16 10.95 -30.39 5.23
C GLN A 16 9.57 -29.91 5.72
N ASP A 17 8.48 -30.40 5.12
CA ASP A 17 7.11 -30.08 5.56
C ASP A 17 6.87 -30.52 7.02
N ALA A 18 7.27 -31.75 7.37
CA ALA A 18 7.17 -32.23 8.75
C ALA A 18 7.97 -31.37 9.73
N ARG A 19 9.18 -30.94 9.34
CA ARG A 19 10.00 -30.02 10.14
C ARG A 19 9.31 -28.67 10.33
N MET A 20 8.76 -28.09 9.26
CA MET A 20 8.06 -26.82 9.31
C MET A 20 6.85 -26.87 10.23
N ARG A 21 6.04 -27.95 10.18
CA ARG A 21 4.88 -28.13 11.08
C ARG A 21 5.28 -28.16 12.55
N VAL A 22 6.36 -28.86 12.89
CA VAL A 22 6.85 -28.91 14.29
C VAL A 22 7.43 -27.57 14.72
N ILE A 23 8.16 -26.86 13.86
CA ILE A 23 8.63 -25.50 14.16
C ILE A 23 7.46 -24.54 14.37
N ALA A 24 6.46 -24.59 13.49
CA ALA A 24 5.26 -23.76 13.60
C ALA A 24 4.51 -24.03 14.92
N ASN A 25 4.35 -25.30 15.30
CA ASN A 25 3.74 -25.68 16.57
C ASN A 25 4.55 -25.17 17.77
N ASN A 26 5.87 -25.37 17.76
CA ASN A 26 6.76 -24.86 18.82
C ASN A 26 6.71 -23.33 18.94
N LEU A 27 6.67 -22.63 17.80
CA LEU A 27 6.61 -21.16 17.78
C LEU A 27 5.25 -20.65 18.27
N ALA A 28 4.16 -21.29 17.86
CA ALA A 28 2.81 -20.93 18.31
C ALA A 28 2.64 -21.09 19.83
N ASN A 29 3.34 -22.05 20.45
CA ASN A 29 3.20 -22.39 21.86
C ASN A 29 4.36 -21.93 22.75
N ILE A 30 5.23 -21.05 22.26
CA ILE A 30 6.40 -20.57 23.02
C ILE A 30 6.01 -19.83 24.30
N GLY A 31 4.83 -19.17 24.31
CA GLY A 31 4.30 -18.46 25.47
C GLY A 31 3.46 -19.32 26.40
N THR A 32 3.22 -20.60 26.09
CA THR A 32 2.35 -21.47 26.88
C THR A 32 3.11 -22.04 28.08
N THR A 33 2.62 -21.77 29.29
CA THR A 33 3.22 -22.26 30.55
C THR A 33 3.35 -23.78 30.55
N GLY A 34 4.55 -24.28 30.85
CA GLY A 34 4.82 -25.73 30.92
C GLY A 34 4.98 -26.43 29.57
N PHE A 35 4.93 -25.71 28.44
CA PHE A 35 5.15 -26.29 27.11
C PHE A 35 6.58 -26.82 26.95
N LYS A 36 6.72 -27.97 26.28
CA LYS A 36 8.01 -28.60 25.95
C LYS A 36 8.11 -28.75 24.45
N ARG A 37 9.17 -28.19 23.87
CA ARG A 37 9.39 -28.19 22.43
C ARG A 37 9.65 -29.61 21.92
N ASP A 38 9.10 -29.91 20.75
CA ASP A 38 9.35 -31.16 20.05
C ASP A 38 10.41 -30.95 18.95
N ARG A 39 11.19 -31.99 18.66
CA ARG A 39 12.16 -32.01 17.55
C ARG A 39 11.87 -33.19 16.65
N VAL A 40 11.91 -32.97 15.34
CA VAL A 40 11.82 -34.05 14.34
C VAL A 40 13.20 -34.67 14.16
N ASP A 41 13.27 -35.99 14.27
CA ASP A 41 14.48 -36.75 13.98
C ASP A 41 14.33 -37.49 12.63
N PHE A 42 15.37 -37.46 11.81
CA PHE A 42 15.36 -38.00 10.44
C PHE A 42 16.33 -39.17 10.30
N ALA A 43 15.97 -40.15 9.47
CA ALA A 43 16.82 -41.26 9.08
C ALA A 43 16.93 -41.36 7.55
N THR A 44 18.10 -41.76 7.06
CA THR A 44 18.33 -42.00 5.63
C THR A 44 17.66 -43.31 5.19
N LEU A 45 17.06 -43.31 4.01
CA LEU A 45 16.54 -44.53 3.38
C LEU A 45 17.67 -45.40 2.82
N ALA A 46 17.43 -46.70 2.67
CA ALA A 46 18.44 -47.69 2.30
C ALA A 46 19.08 -47.41 0.93
N TYR A 47 20.41 -47.48 0.85
CA TYR A 47 21.17 -47.22 -0.39
C TYR A 47 20.89 -48.29 -1.47
N GLN A 48 20.79 -47.86 -2.72
CA GLN A 48 20.70 -48.77 -3.86
C GLN A 48 22.10 -49.00 -4.44
N GLU A 49 22.59 -50.23 -4.35
CA GLU A 49 23.90 -50.62 -4.89
C GLU A 49 23.75 -50.93 -6.40
N GLN A 50 24.24 -50.04 -7.26
CA GLN A 50 24.11 -50.21 -8.71
C GLN A 50 25.34 -50.97 -9.25
N ARG A 51 25.23 -52.31 -9.34
CA ARG A 51 26.22 -53.14 -10.06
C ARG A 51 25.78 -53.35 -11.50
N VAL A 52 26.70 -53.24 -12.46
CA VAL A 52 26.50 -53.71 -13.84
C VAL A 52 26.84 -55.20 -13.88
N ALA A 53 25.92 -56.04 -14.36
CA ALA A 53 26.16 -57.46 -14.50
C ALA A 53 27.19 -57.73 -15.60
N GLY A 54 28.32 -58.38 -15.24
CA GLY A 54 29.24 -58.99 -16.21
C GLY A 54 30.59 -58.30 -16.47
N GLN A 55 31.06 -57.34 -15.65
CA GLN A 55 32.45 -56.89 -15.78
C GLN A 55 33.44 -57.90 -15.17
N ALA A 56 34.34 -58.43 -16.02
CA ALA A 56 35.41 -59.31 -15.60
C ALA A 56 36.49 -58.54 -14.82
N SER A 57 36.75 -58.97 -13.59
CA SER A 57 37.89 -58.53 -12.78
C SER A 57 39.17 -59.20 -13.31
N THR A 58 40.16 -58.40 -13.72
CA THR A 58 41.53 -58.89 -13.90
C THR A 58 42.33 -58.54 -12.65
N GLY A 59 43.09 -59.50 -12.13
CA GLY A 59 43.65 -59.53 -10.78
C GLY A 59 44.71 -58.47 -10.42
N GLN A 60 44.72 -57.29 -11.04
CA GLN A 60 45.65 -56.20 -10.73
C GLN A 60 45.04 -54.80 -10.57
N THR A 61 43.72 -54.62 -10.62
CA THR A 61 43.10 -53.30 -10.36
C THR A 61 42.08 -53.37 -9.23
N ALA A 62 42.27 -52.53 -8.21
CA ALA A 62 41.34 -52.37 -7.11
C ALA A 62 39.93 -52.08 -7.64
N PHE A 63 38.92 -52.71 -7.05
CA PHE A 63 37.52 -52.48 -7.36
C PHE A 63 37.24 -50.98 -7.48
N ALA A 64 36.73 -50.55 -8.64
CA ALA A 64 36.19 -49.23 -8.81
C ALA A 64 35.08 -49.03 -7.75
N VAL A 65 35.18 -47.92 -7.02
CA VAL A 65 34.25 -47.47 -5.98
C VAL A 65 32.80 -47.73 -6.41
N GLY A 66 32.09 -48.59 -5.67
CA GLY A 66 30.66 -48.81 -5.89
C GLY A 66 29.91 -47.49 -5.72
N LEU A 67 29.10 -47.12 -6.73
CA LEU A 67 28.29 -45.92 -6.66
C LEU A 67 27.07 -46.20 -5.78
N ASN A 68 27.18 -45.91 -4.48
CA ASN A 68 26.06 -46.00 -3.54
C ASN A 68 25.16 -44.78 -3.71
N LEU A 69 24.01 -44.94 -4.37
CA LEU A 69 23.06 -43.86 -4.56
C LEU A 69 22.05 -43.84 -3.39
N GLY A 70 22.03 -42.74 -2.64
CA GLY A 70 21.08 -42.54 -1.54
C GLY A 70 19.65 -42.42 -2.05
N THR A 71 18.70 -43.12 -1.42
CA THR A 71 17.31 -43.26 -1.93
C THR A 71 16.31 -42.30 -1.28
N GLY A 72 16.77 -41.44 -0.36
CA GLY A 72 15.98 -40.37 0.25
C GLY A 72 16.11 -40.32 1.77
N VAL A 73 15.18 -39.61 2.42
CA VAL A 73 15.11 -39.45 3.87
C VAL A 73 13.69 -39.71 4.37
N GLN A 74 13.55 -40.23 5.58
CA GLN A 74 12.25 -40.44 6.22
C GLN A 74 12.27 -39.88 7.65
N VAL A 75 11.12 -39.41 8.12
CA VAL A 75 10.92 -39.03 9.52
C VAL A 75 10.95 -40.29 10.39
N GLN A 76 11.90 -40.36 11.32
CA GLN A 76 12.02 -41.48 12.26
C GLN A 76 11.06 -41.32 13.45
N GLY A 77 10.76 -40.08 13.84
CA GLY A 77 9.82 -39.74 14.90
C GLY A 77 9.99 -38.30 15.38
N THR A 78 9.21 -37.92 16.41
CA THR A 78 9.38 -36.67 17.14
C THR A 78 9.81 -36.95 18.56
N SER A 79 10.90 -36.33 19.01
CA SER A 79 11.37 -36.39 20.39
C SER A 79 11.03 -35.11 21.14
N ARG A 80 10.46 -35.24 22.33
CA ARG A 80 10.16 -34.12 23.22
C ARG A 80 11.41 -33.74 24.03
N ILE A 81 11.70 -32.45 24.09
CA ILE A 81 12.86 -31.93 24.84
C ILE A 81 12.39 -31.36 26.17
N ASN A 82 12.70 -32.07 27.26
CA ASN A 82 12.18 -31.77 28.60
C ASN A 82 13.03 -30.77 29.43
N THR A 83 13.97 -30.06 28.82
CA THR A 83 14.86 -29.09 29.51
C THR A 83 14.08 -28.05 30.33
N GLN A 84 14.59 -27.68 31.50
CA GLN A 84 13.97 -26.66 32.35
C GLN A 84 13.90 -25.31 31.62
N GLY A 85 12.75 -24.65 31.70
CA GLY A 85 12.53 -23.31 31.14
C GLY A 85 12.90 -22.21 32.12
N THR A 86 12.86 -20.96 31.68
CA THR A 86 13.01 -19.80 32.55
C THR A 86 11.83 -19.68 33.50
N LEU A 87 12.10 -19.53 34.79
CA LEU A 87 11.08 -19.24 35.80
C LEU A 87 10.85 -17.73 35.85
N SER A 88 9.60 -17.30 35.62
CA SER A 88 9.18 -15.91 35.83
C SER A 88 8.36 -15.84 37.10
N ARG A 89 8.66 -14.87 37.97
CA ARG A 89 7.85 -14.61 39.15
C ARG A 89 6.54 -13.95 38.71
N THR A 90 5.42 -14.46 39.19
CA THR A 90 4.10 -13.84 39.08
C THR A 90 3.69 -13.29 40.45
N ASP A 91 2.69 -12.40 40.46
CA ASP A 91 2.13 -11.82 41.68
C ASP A 91 1.01 -12.71 42.29
N ASN A 92 0.68 -13.83 41.66
CA ASN A 92 -0.34 -14.76 42.13
C ASN A 92 0.26 -15.79 43.11
N VAL A 93 -0.38 -15.96 44.27
CA VAL A 93 0.08 -16.83 45.37
C VAL A 93 -0.06 -18.32 45.02
N PHE A 94 -0.95 -18.67 44.10
CA PHE A 94 -1.23 -20.06 43.70
C PHE A 94 -0.48 -20.51 42.45
N ASP A 95 0.37 -19.66 41.88
CA ASP A 95 1.25 -20.04 40.78
C ASP A 95 2.47 -20.76 41.33
N LEU A 96 2.52 -22.08 41.13
CA LEU A 96 3.65 -22.92 41.53
C LEU A 96 4.45 -23.34 40.31
N ALA A 97 5.77 -23.42 40.46
CA ALA A 97 6.65 -23.96 39.45
C ALA A 97 7.58 -25.00 40.07
N LEU A 98 7.76 -26.13 39.38
CA LEU A 98 8.72 -27.15 39.77
C LEU A 98 10.10 -26.77 39.24
N ASP A 99 11.07 -26.69 40.15
CA ASP A 99 12.50 -26.62 39.82
C ASP A 99 13.09 -28.03 39.86
N GLY A 100 13.52 -28.54 38.70
CA GLY A 100 13.97 -29.91 38.53
C GLY A 100 12.95 -30.86 37.90
N ASP A 101 13.20 -32.16 37.99
CA ASP A 101 12.37 -33.20 37.38
C ASP A 101 11.08 -33.43 38.18
N GLY A 102 9.96 -33.64 37.47
CA GLY A 102 8.65 -33.88 38.09
C GLY A 102 7.46 -33.30 37.32
N PHE A 103 6.26 -33.69 37.74
CA PHE A 103 4.99 -33.20 37.21
C PHE A 103 4.00 -33.02 38.36
N PHE A 104 3.10 -32.05 38.25
CA PHE A 104 1.92 -31.94 39.10
C PHE A 104 0.89 -32.97 38.68
N GLN A 105 0.28 -33.61 39.66
CA GLN A 105 -0.83 -34.53 39.47
C GLN A 105 -2.13 -33.74 39.44
N VAL A 106 -2.94 -33.91 38.40
CA VAL A 106 -4.21 -33.22 38.22
C VAL A 106 -5.31 -34.20 37.86
N GLU A 107 -6.53 -33.93 38.30
CA GLU A 107 -7.70 -34.75 37.99
C GLU A 107 -8.41 -34.19 36.75
N LEU A 108 -8.58 -35.01 35.70
CA LEU A 108 -9.24 -34.61 34.46
C LEU A 108 -10.76 -34.86 34.52
N PRO A 109 -11.60 -33.85 34.24
CA PRO A 109 -13.02 -34.04 33.95
C PRO A 109 -13.24 -34.50 32.50
N PRO A 110 -14.26 -35.34 32.19
CA PRO A 110 -15.14 -36.08 33.09
C PRO A 110 -14.55 -37.46 33.44
N GLY A 111 -14.60 -37.83 34.73
CA GLY A 111 -14.33 -39.22 35.15
C GLY A 111 -13.10 -39.47 36.01
N GLY A 112 -12.52 -38.44 36.63
CA GLY A 112 -11.54 -38.61 37.72
C GLY A 112 -10.22 -39.26 37.32
N GLN A 113 -9.86 -39.21 36.03
CA GLN A 113 -8.58 -39.74 35.57
C GLN A 113 -7.43 -38.86 36.03
N ILE A 114 -6.36 -39.48 36.51
CA ILE A 114 -5.15 -38.79 36.92
C ILE A 114 -4.33 -38.42 35.67
N GLY A 115 -4.14 -37.13 35.45
CA GLY A 115 -3.21 -36.56 34.48
C GLY A 115 -1.96 -35.95 35.14
N PHE A 116 -0.95 -35.68 34.33
CA PHE A 116 0.30 -35.06 34.75
C PHE A 116 0.55 -33.78 33.95
N THR A 117 0.86 -32.68 34.63
CA THR A 117 1.16 -31.37 33.99
C THR A 117 2.36 -30.70 34.63
N ARG A 118 3.10 -29.89 33.86
CA ARG A 118 4.11 -28.96 34.41
C ARG A 118 3.60 -27.52 34.49
N ALA A 119 2.40 -27.25 33.99
CA ALA A 119 1.75 -25.96 34.16
C ALA A 119 1.21 -25.91 35.59
N GLY A 120 1.73 -24.96 36.39
CA GLY A 120 1.29 -24.76 37.77
C GLY A 120 0.58 -23.43 37.96
N ASN A 121 -0.11 -22.95 36.93
CA ASN A 121 -1.05 -21.83 36.99
C ASN A 121 -2.38 -22.30 37.60
N PHE A 122 -2.34 -22.63 38.90
CA PHE A 122 -3.52 -23.07 39.65
C PHE A 122 -4.36 -21.86 40.09
N ALA A 123 -5.68 -22.04 40.06
CA ALA A 123 -6.64 -21.11 40.61
C ALA A 123 -7.36 -21.75 41.80
N LEU A 124 -7.75 -20.94 42.78
CA LEU A 124 -8.55 -21.41 43.92
C LEU A 124 -10.03 -21.26 43.57
N ALA A 125 -10.80 -22.34 43.67
CA ALA A 125 -12.25 -22.32 43.54
C ALA A 125 -12.92 -21.88 44.86
N ASN A 126 -14.21 -21.50 44.78
CA ASN A 126 -15.00 -21.01 45.92
C ASN A 126 -15.16 -22.03 47.07
N ASP A 127 -14.95 -23.32 46.78
CA ASP A 127 -14.95 -24.41 47.75
C ASP A 127 -13.57 -24.66 48.39
N GLY A 128 -12.56 -23.86 48.04
CA GLY A 128 -11.19 -24.00 48.51
C GLY A 128 -10.36 -25.06 47.77
N THR A 129 -10.86 -25.63 46.68
CA THR A 129 -10.10 -26.58 45.85
C THR A 129 -9.20 -25.84 44.85
N LEU A 130 -8.02 -26.40 44.57
CA LEU A 130 -7.14 -25.88 43.51
C LEU A 130 -7.53 -26.49 42.17
N ILE A 131 -7.97 -25.65 41.25
CA ILE A 131 -8.34 -26.02 39.89
C ILE A 131 -7.26 -25.57 38.90
N THR A 132 -7.02 -26.36 37.87
CA THR A 132 -6.21 -25.91 36.73
C THR A 132 -7.06 -25.05 35.81
N SER A 133 -6.55 -23.91 35.35
CA SER A 133 -7.19 -23.07 34.34
C SER A 133 -7.09 -23.71 32.94
N GLN A 134 -7.86 -24.79 32.72
CA GLN A 134 -7.99 -25.40 31.41
C GLN A 134 -8.97 -24.62 30.53
N GLY A 135 -8.69 -24.53 29.24
CA GLY A 135 -9.67 -24.03 28.29
C GLY A 135 -10.85 -24.99 28.19
N TYR A 136 -11.95 -24.51 27.61
CA TYR A 136 -13.05 -25.38 27.24
C TYR A 136 -12.60 -26.38 26.17
N ALA A 137 -13.22 -27.56 26.13
CA ALA A 137 -12.85 -28.62 25.18
C ALA A 137 -12.92 -28.16 23.70
N SER A 138 -13.84 -27.25 23.39
CA SER A 138 -13.96 -26.62 22.08
C SER A 138 -14.73 -25.31 22.18
N ARG A 139 -14.71 -24.50 21.10
CA ARG A 139 -15.54 -23.29 20.94
C ARG A 139 -17.05 -23.54 21.02
N ASP A 140 -17.48 -24.79 20.80
CA ASP A 140 -18.88 -25.22 20.82
C ASP A 140 -19.27 -25.82 22.18
N ALA A 141 -18.35 -25.82 23.15
CA ALA A 141 -18.66 -26.26 24.50
C ALA A 141 -19.72 -25.34 25.14
N LEU A 142 -20.66 -25.98 25.85
CA LEU A 142 -21.72 -25.29 26.56
C LEU A 142 -21.15 -24.53 27.77
N VAL A 143 -21.65 -23.31 27.98
CA VAL A 143 -21.16 -22.41 29.04
C VAL A 143 -22.00 -22.42 30.32
N GLY A 144 -23.12 -23.15 30.32
CA GLY A 144 -24.08 -23.20 31.42
C GLY A 144 -25.27 -22.25 31.21
N GLU A 145 -26.04 -22.02 32.28
CA GLU A 145 -27.21 -21.12 32.28
C GLU A 145 -27.13 -20.09 33.42
N GLY A 146 -27.71 -18.91 33.21
CA GLY A 146 -27.71 -17.82 34.20
C GLY A 146 -27.56 -16.44 33.58
N THR A 147 -27.14 -15.47 34.38
CA THR A 147 -26.96 -14.08 33.92
C THR A 147 -25.52 -13.63 34.16
N LEU A 148 -24.84 -13.17 33.11
CA LEU A 148 -23.56 -12.48 33.22
C LEU A 148 -23.78 -10.98 33.21
N THR A 149 -23.11 -10.27 34.10
CA THR A 149 -23.22 -8.82 34.26
C THR A 149 -21.87 -8.20 33.95
N LEU A 150 -21.82 -7.40 32.88
CA LEU A 150 -20.63 -6.64 32.50
C LEU A 150 -20.73 -5.23 33.07
N ARG A 151 -19.78 -4.86 33.93
CA ARG A 151 -19.70 -3.53 34.55
C ARG A 151 -18.41 -2.85 34.12
N PHE A 152 -18.51 -1.55 33.83
CA PHE A 152 -17.37 -0.72 33.43
C PHE A 152 -16.92 0.15 34.60
N GLY A 153 -15.62 0.44 34.67
CA GLY A 153 -15.04 1.21 35.75
C GLY A 153 -13.52 1.25 35.71
N THR A 154 -12.93 1.62 36.83
CA THR A 154 -11.47 1.66 37.01
C THR A 154 -11.01 0.46 37.83
N VAL A 155 -9.99 -0.25 37.33
CA VAL A 155 -9.34 -1.36 38.03
C VAL A 155 -8.03 -0.84 38.63
N SER A 156 -7.88 -0.98 39.94
CA SER A 156 -6.66 -0.59 40.67
C SER A 156 -6.20 -1.75 41.56
N GLY A 157 -5.18 -2.47 41.11
CA GLY A 157 -4.74 -3.71 41.76
C GLY A 157 -5.90 -4.72 41.85
N ALA A 158 -6.17 -5.23 43.04
CA ALA A 158 -7.26 -6.16 43.33
C ALA A 158 -8.64 -5.47 43.52
N SER A 159 -8.74 -4.16 43.34
CA SER A 159 -9.99 -3.40 43.54
C SER A 159 -10.60 -2.95 42.23
N PHE A 160 -11.94 -2.96 42.17
CA PHE A 160 -12.72 -2.40 41.06
C PHE A 160 -13.63 -1.28 41.58
N THR A 161 -13.54 -0.10 40.96
CA THR A 161 -14.46 1.02 41.23
C THR A 161 -15.38 1.20 40.02
N PRO A 162 -16.68 0.87 40.13
CA PRO A 162 -17.62 0.95 39.02
C PRO A 162 -17.90 2.42 38.63
N ASP A 163 -18.02 2.67 37.33
CA ASP A 163 -18.49 3.95 36.79
C ASP A 163 -20.02 3.97 36.82
N ALA A 164 -20.58 4.71 37.78
CA ALA A 164 -22.02 4.81 37.98
C ALA A 164 -22.77 5.50 36.81
N ALA A 165 -22.07 6.21 35.93
CA ALA A 165 -22.68 6.87 34.78
C ALA A 165 -22.87 5.92 33.58
N ARG A 166 -22.23 4.74 33.59
CA ARG A 166 -22.33 3.76 32.51
C ARG A 166 -23.40 2.71 32.80
N ALA A 167 -24.20 2.43 31.77
CA ALA A 167 -25.18 1.37 31.84
C ALA A 167 -24.50 0.02 32.09
N VAL A 168 -25.02 -0.74 33.05
CA VAL A 168 -24.62 -2.11 33.32
C VAL A 168 -25.20 -3.00 32.22
N ALA A 169 -24.36 -3.82 31.58
CA ALA A 169 -24.79 -4.70 30.50
C ALA A 169 -25.06 -6.11 31.06
N ALA A 170 -26.35 -6.44 31.22
CA ALA A 170 -26.79 -7.78 31.60
C ALA A 170 -26.92 -8.68 30.36
N ILE A 171 -26.31 -9.85 30.42
CA ILE A 171 -26.24 -10.84 29.34
C ILE A 171 -26.93 -12.10 29.83
N ALA A 172 -28.09 -12.41 29.25
CA ALA A 172 -28.81 -13.64 29.53
C ALA A 172 -28.16 -14.82 28.80
N VAL A 173 -27.74 -15.83 29.57
CA VAL A 173 -27.13 -17.06 29.05
C VAL A 173 -28.06 -18.23 29.32
N THR A 174 -28.32 -18.99 28.27
CA THR A 174 -29.23 -20.14 28.24
C THR A 174 -28.42 -21.43 28.17
N ALA A 175 -28.99 -22.54 28.63
CA ALA A 175 -28.30 -23.84 28.65
C ALA A 175 -27.81 -24.34 27.27
N THR A 176 -28.29 -23.75 26.16
CA THR A 176 -27.86 -24.06 24.79
C THR A 176 -26.76 -23.14 24.26
N ASP A 177 -26.36 -22.11 25.01
CA ASP A 177 -25.31 -21.20 24.58
C ASP A 177 -23.93 -21.87 24.65
N THR A 178 -23.13 -21.59 23.63
CA THR A 178 -21.74 -22.02 23.52
C THR A 178 -20.79 -20.85 23.79
N LEU A 179 -19.49 -21.12 23.91
CA LEU A 179 -18.49 -20.04 24.01
C LEU A 179 -18.59 -19.02 22.85
N ALA A 180 -18.85 -19.52 21.64
CA ALA A 180 -18.97 -18.69 20.46
C ALA A 180 -20.24 -17.80 20.49
N THR A 181 -21.38 -18.36 20.91
CA THR A 181 -22.61 -17.56 21.04
C THR A 181 -22.48 -16.56 22.18
N LEU A 182 -21.80 -16.92 23.27
CA LEU A 182 -21.52 -16.03 24.40
C LEU A 182 -20.67 -14.83 23.98
N ALA A 183 -19.58 -15.05 23.24
CA ALA A 183 -18.74 -13.96 22.71
C ALA A 183 -19.57 -12.98 21.87
N THR A 184 -20.49 -13.50 21.05
CA THR A 184 -21.39 -12.69 20.23
C THR A 184 -22.36 -11.88 21.09
N LYS A 185 -22.97 -12.50 22.11
CA LYS A 185 -23.86 -11.81 23.05
C LYS A 185 -23.15 -10.71 23.83
N ILE A 186 -21.90 -10.93 24.24
CA ILE A 186 -21.08 -9.91 24.91
C ILE A 186 -20.81 -8.72 23.97
N ASN A 187 -20.44 -8.99 22.71
CA ASN A 187 -20.22 -7.93 21.72
C ASN A 187 -21.47 -7.08 21.50
N GLN A 188 -22.64 -7.72 21.44
CA GLN A 188 -23.93 -7.03 21.26
C GLN A 188 -24.31 -6.23 22.52
N ALA A 189 -24.24 -6.83 23.70
CA ALA A 189 -24.62 -6.19 24.96
C ALA A 189 -23.68 -5.02 25.33
N SER A 190 -22.41 -5.11 24.98
CA SER A 190 -21.43 -4.05 25.26
C SER A 190 -21.49 -2.86 24.29
N SER A 191 -22.34 -2.90 23.25
CA SER A 191 -22.44 -1.84 22.22
C SER A 191 -21.07 -1.41 21.64
N GLY A 192 -20.15 -2.37 21.48
CA GLY A 192 -18.80 -2.12 20.99
C GLY A 192 -17.83 -1.49 21.99
N ALA A 193 -18.16 -1.49 23.29
CA ALA A 193 -17.23 -1.12 24.37
C ALA A 193 -16.22 -2.24 24.68
N VAL A 194 -16.60 -3.50 24.44
CA VAL A 194 -15.74 -4.68 24.57
C VAL A 194 -15.78 -5.48 23.27
N GLN A 195 -14.62 -5.99 22.86
CA GLN A 195 -14.48 -6.97 21.80
C GLN A 195 -14.18 -8.33 22.42
N ALA A 196 -15.13 -9.26 22.31
CA ALA A 196 -15.03 -10.63 22.78
C ALA A 196 -14.90 -11.59 21.58
N TYR A 197 -13.98 -12.53 21.65
CA TYR A 197 -13.80 -13.60 20.67
C TYR A 197 -13.29 -14.88 21.33
N VAL A 198 -13.44 -16.01 20.66
CA VAL A 198 -12.94 -17.30 21.14
C VAL A 198 -11.60 -17.58 20.47
N ALA A 199 -10.57 -17.84 21.28
CA ALA A 199 -9.26 -18.27 20.81
C ALA A 199 -9.10 -19.77 21.06
N ASP A 200 -8.86 -20.55 20.01
CA ASP A 200 -8.60 -21.98 20.11
C ASP A 200 -7.09 -22.21 20.27
N GLY A 201 -6.67 -22.65 21.46
CA GLY A 201 -5.29 -23.04 21.75
C GLY A 201 -5.13 -24.56 21.89
N THR A 202 -3.89 -25.04 21.97
CA THR A 202 -3.61 -26.47 22.24
C THR A 202 -4.09 -26.94 23.61
N SER A 203 -4.38 -26.00 24.52
CA SER A 203 -4.93 -26.24 25.86
C SER A 203 -6.45 -26.02 25.94
N GLY A 204 -7.14 -26.00 24.79
CA GLY A 204 -8.58 -25.77 24.68
C GLY A 204 -8.97 -24.37 24.21
N ALA A 205 -10.26 -24.16 24.01
CA ALA A 205 -10.87 -22.89 23.63
C ALA A 205 -10.98 -21.95 24.83
N ARG A 206 -10.63 -20.67 24.65
CA ARG A 206 -10.71 -19.62 25.67
C ARG A 206 -11.48 -18.43 25.16
N LEU A 207 -12.29 -17.81 26.02
CA LEU A 207 -12.92 -16.53 25.73
C LEU A 207 -11.93 -15.40 26.02
N VAL A 208 -11.61 -14.60 25.00
CA VAL A 208 -10.74 -13.44 25.12
C VAL A 208 -11.59 -12.18 24.97
N MET A 209 -11.46 -11.26 25.92
CA MET A 209 -12.21 -10.00 25.96
C MET A 209 -11.23 -8.82 26.01
N LYS A 210 -11.43 -7.83 25.14
CA LYS A 210 -10.61 -6.62 25.06
C LYS A 210 -11.48 -5.37 25.14
N GLY A 211 -11.20 -4.51 26.11
CA GLY A 211 -11.86 -3.22 26.28
C GLY A 211 -11.24 -2.12 25.41
N ARG A 212 -11.89 -0.95 25.38
CA ARG A 212 -11.34 0.27 24.77
C ARG A 212 -10.15 0.81 25.55
N GLU A 213 -9.32 1.61 24.89
CA GLU A 213 -8.19 2.32 25.52
C GLU A 213 -8.67 3.27 26.62
N GLY A 214 -7.86 3.47 27.66
CA GLY A 214 -8.14 4.41 28.76
C GLY A 214 -8.51 3.72 30.07
N ALA A 215 -8.05 4.29 31.19
CA ALA A 215 -8.18 3.71 32.54
C ALA A 215 -9.64 3.54 32.99
N ALA A 216 -10.52 4.44 32.57
CA ALA A 216 -11.97 4.38 32.87
C ALA A 216 -12.72 3.32 32.05
N ASN A 217 -12.05 2.66 31.09
CA ASN A 217 -12.63 1.62 30.24
C ASN A 217 -12.27 0.20 30.73
N GLY A 218 -11.76 0.07 31.95
CA GLY A 218 -11.72 -1.22 32.63
C GLY A 218 -13.11 -1.82 32.77
N PHE A 219 -13.20 -3.15 32.83
CA PHE A 219 -14.46 -3.85 32.97
C PHE A 219 -14.29 -5.10 33.83
N VAL A 220 -15.36 -5.50 34.51
CA VAL A 220 -15.48 -6.77 35.24
C VAL A 220 -16.66 -7.55 34.71
N LEU A 221 -16.59 -8.87 34.81
CA LEU A 221 -17.63 -9.80 34.37
C LEU A 221 -18.10 -10.62 35.57
N GLU A 222 -19.27 -10.30 36.10
CA GLU A 222 -19.84 -10.93 37.29
C GLU A 222 -20.88 -11.98 36.86
N ALA A 223 -20.86 -13.18 37.44
CA ALA A 223 -21.89 -14.20 37.18
C ALA A 223 -22.91 -14.24 38.32
N ALA A 224 -24.20 -14.21 37.99
CA ALA A 224 -25.30 -14.37 38.93
C ALA A 224 -26.14 -15.62 38.58
N GLY A 225 -26.39 -16.47 39.60
CA GLY A 225 -27.27 -17.64 39.49
C GLY A 225 -26.58 -19.01 39.34
N ALA A 226 -25.26 -19.09 39.46
CA ALA A 226 -24.49 -20.34 39.34
C ALA A 226 -24.40 -21.09 40.69
N GLY A 227 -25.13 -22.19 40.84
CA GLY A 227 -25.18 -23.00 42.06
C GLY A 227 -24.13 -24.12 42.15
N GLY A 228 -22.96 -23.97 41.53
CA GLY A 228 -21.94 -25.04 41.42
C GLY A 228 -20.50 -24.57 41.64
N ALA A 229 -19.59 -25.53 41.83
CA ALA A 229 -18.15 -25.29 41.85
C ALA A 229 -17.67 -24.81 40.47
N ALA A 230 -16.69 -23.90 40.44
CA ALA A 230 -16.16 -23.29 39.21
C ALA A 230 -15.48 -24.35 38.30
N ALA A 231 -16.28 -24.95 37.41
CA ALA A 231 -15.86 -25.96 36.46
C ALA A 231 -16.30 -25.60 35.03
N PRO A 232 -15.62 -26.10 33.99
CA PRO A 232 -16.05 -25.91 32.61
C PRO A 232 -17.49 -26.41 32.41
N GLY A 233 -18.40 -25.50 32.06
CA GLY A 233 -19.85 -25.74 31.97
C GLY A 233 -20.67 -24.95 33.00
N ASP A 234 -20.02 -24.26 33.93
CA ASP A 234 -20.63 -23.25 34.81
C ASP A 234 -20.19 -21.83 34.43
N LEU A 235 -21.09 -20.86 34.54
CA LEU A 235 -20.84 -19.44 34.25
C LEU A 235 -19.88 -18.80 35.24
N SER A 236 -19.81 -19.32 36.47
CA SER A 236 -18.84 -18.89 37.48
C SER A 236 -17.39 -19.06 37.00
N TYR A 237 -17.13 -20.01 36.11
CA TYR A 237 -15.81 -20.26 35.53
C TYR A 237 -15.39 -19.18 34.50
N ILE A 238 -16.35 -18.45 33.93
CA ILE A 238 -16.11 -17.38 32.94
C ILE A 238 -16.06 -16.00 33.60
N SER A 239 -16.63 -15.85 34.80
CA SER A 239 -16.59 -14.59 35.54
C SER A 239 -15.16 -14.16 35.87
N TRP A 240 -14.92 -12.85 35.82
CA TRP A 240 -13.63 -12.23 36.15
C TRP A 240 -13.85 -10.98 36.98
N GLU A 241 -13.21 -10.93 38.14
CA GLU A 241 -13.08 -9.76 38.99
C GLU A 241 -11.61 -9.60 39.41
N PRO A 242 -11.12 -8.38 39.70
CA PRO A 242 -9.69 -8.19 39.97
C PRO A 242 -9.17 -8.90 41.23
N ALA A 243 -10.07 -9.32 42.12
CA ALA A 243 -9.78 -10.09 43.32
C ALA A 243 -9.97 -11.61 43.15
N THR A 244 -10.53 -12.07 42.03
CA THR A 244 -10.76 -13.49 41.77
C THR A 244 -9.66 -14.07 40.89
N ASN A 245 -9.39 -15.37 41.07
CA ASN A 245 -8.40 -16.11 40.28
C ASN A 245 -9.05 -16.81 39.07
N ALA A 246 -10.32 -16.51 38.77
CA ALA A 246 -11.04 -17.00 37.60
C ALA A 246 -10.78 -16.06 36.43
N GLY A 247 -10.06 -16.55 35.41
CA GLY A 247 -9.60 -15.75 34.27
C GLY A 247 -8.21 -15.11 34.46
N GLU A 248 -7.52 -14.81 33.36
CA GLU A 248 -6.15 -14.27 33.38
C GLU A 248 -6.13 -12.83 32.85
N LEU A 249 -5.80 -11.86 33.71
CA LEU A 249 -5.64 -10.47 33.28
C LEU A 249 -4.32 -10.30 32.52
N GLN A 250 -4.40 -10.12 31.20
CA GLN A 250 -3.21 -9.91 30.37
C GLN A 250 -2.68 -8.48 30.45
N THR A 251 -3.55 -7.48 30.50
CA THR A 251 -3.15 -6.06 30.53
C THR A 251 -4.22 -5.22 31.20
N ALA A 252 -3.82 -4.42 32.19
CA ALA A 252 -4.71 -3.47 32.86
C ALA A 252 -5.01 -2.26 31.95
N ALA A 253 -6.24 -1.78 31.97
CA ALA A 253 -6.64 -0.56 31.29
C ALA A 253 -5.91 0.65 31.90
N ARG A 254 -5.27 1.46 31.07
CA ARG A 254 -4.48 2.63 31.49
C ARG A 254 -4.67 3.78 30.49
N ASP A 255 -4.53 5.00 30.99
CA ASP A 255 -4.43 6.19 30.16
C ASP A 255 -3.01 6.32 29.61
N ALA A 256 -2.89 6.89 28.41
CA ALA A 256 -1.62 7.24 27.82
C ALA A 256 -1.02 8.43 28.58
N VAL A 257 0.24 8.30 29.01
CA VAL A 257 0.98 9.37 29.68
C VAL A 257 2.09 9.83 28.75
N PHE A 258 2.14 11.13 28.46
CA PHE A 258 3.14 11.72 27.57
C PHE A 258 3.64 13.06 28.10
N ARG A 259 4.82 13.48 27.67
CA ARG A 259 5.39 14.79 28.02
C ARG A 259 5.54 15.62 26.75
N LEU A 260 4.92 16.80 26.75
CA LEU A 260 5.05 17.80 25.68
C LEU A 260 5.69 19.04 26.28
N ASP A 261 6.82 19.49 25.73
CA ASP A 261 7.56 20.66 26.20
C ASP A 261 7.77 20.66 27.73
N THR A 262 8.18 19.52 28.28
CA THR A 262 8.38 19.22 29.72
C THR A 262 7.12 19.10 30.58
N VAL A 263 5.94 19.37 30.04
CA VAL A 263 4.66 19.23 30.76
C VAL A 263 4.11 17.82 30.58
N GLU A 264 3.88 17.12 31.68
CA GLU A 264 3.22 15.82 31.67
C GLU A 264 1.72 15.97 31.44
N ARG A 265 1.18 15.13 30.55
CA ARG A 265 -0.24 15.09 30.19
C ARG A 265 -0.71 13.65 30.11
N THR A 266 -1.99 13.45 30.40
CA THR A 266 -2.67 12.17 30.28
C THR A 266 -3.74 12.24 29.19
N SER A 267 -4.00 11.11 28.54
CA SER A 267 -5.02 10.97 27.52
C SER A 267 -5.68 9.59 27.62
N SER A 268 -7.00 9.52 27.45
CA SER A 268 -7.73 8.25 27.43
C SER A 268 -7.51 7.45 26.14
N THR A 269 -6.94 8.07 25.09
CA THR A 269 -6.65 7.44 23.81
C THR A 269 -5.20 7.66 23.38
N ASN A 270 -4.69 6.78 22.53
CA ASN A 270 -3.38 6.93 21.90
C ASN A 270 -3.36 7.96 20.76
N ARG A 271 -4.54 8.43 20.31
CA ARG A 271 -4.67 9.51 19.32
C ARG A 271 -5.09 10.80 20.00
N ILE A 272 -4.12 11.69 20.22
CA ILE A 272 -4.32 12.95 20.92
C ILE A 272 -4.61 14.04 19.89
N THR A 273 -5.75 14.71 20.05
CA THR A 273 -6.16 15.87 19.25
C THR A 273 -6.32 17.10 20.16
N GLY A 274 -6.35 18.30 19.57
CA GLY A 274 -6.52 19.55 20.35
C GLY A 274 -5.25 20.05 21.04
N LEU A 275 -4.07 19.67 20.53
CA LEU A 275 -2.79 20.22 20.99
C LEU A 275 -2.57 21.63 20.42
N PRO A 276 -1.79 22.49 21.11
CA PRO A 276 -1.42 23.81 20.61
C PRO A 276 -0.77 23.70 19.23
N GLY A 277 -1.16 24.52 18.25
CA GLY A 277 -0.61 24.46 16.89
C GLY A 277 -1.33 23.49 15.93
N TRP A 278 -2.54 23.03 16.28
CA TRP A 278 -3.45 22.29 15.39
C TRP A 278 -2.92 20.95 14.86
N PHE A 279 -1.95 20.33 15.52
CA PHE A 279 -1.47 18.99 15.16
C PHE A 279 -2.13 17.91 16.03
N ALA A 280 -2.11 16.67 15.52
CA ALA A 280 -2.54 15.48 16.23
C ALA A 280 -1.34 14.54 16.44
N LEU A 281 -1.26 13.92 17.60
CA LEU A 281 -0.23 12.91 17.91
C LEU A 281 -0.85 11.53 17.96
N ASN A 282 -0.21 10.57 17.29
CA ASN A 282 -0.51 9.14 17.47
C ASN A 282 0.65 8.51 18.25
N LEU A 283 0.38 8.07 19.47
CA LEU A 283 1.35 7.40 20.33
C LEU A 283 1.41 5.92 19.96
N THR A 284 2.61 5.43 19.65
CA THR A 284 2.82 4.03 19.21
C THR A 284 3.71 3.24 20.16
N ALA A 285 4.68 3.89 20.80
CA ALA A 285 5.62 3.27 21.71
C ALA A 285 6.10 4.28 22.77
N THR A 286 6.66 3.78 23.86
CA THR A 286 7.30 4.58 24.91
C THR A 286 8.78 4.79 24.58
N ASN A 287 9.27 6.02 24.73
CA ASN A 287 10.65 6.44 24.45
C ASN A 287 11.32 7.04 25.69
N THR A 288 11.38 6.26 26.78
CA THR A 288 11.95 6.72 28.04
C THR A 288 13.44 7.05 27.88
N GLY A 289 13.80 8.33 28.07
CA GLY A 289 15.19 8.81 27.99
C GLY A 289 15.67 9.21 26.60
N ALA A 290 14.85 9.07 25.55
CA ALA A 290 15.16 9.50 24.19
C ALA A 290 14.00 10.32 23.61
N PRO A 291 13.90 11.63 23.96
CA PRO A 291 12.77 12.45 23.54
C PRO A 291 12.70 12.57 22.02
N THR A 292 11.51 12.42 21.46
CA THR A 292 11.26 12.65 20.05
C THR A 292 11.15 14.16 19.81
N ASN A 293 12.05 14.72 19.01
CA ASN A 293 11.97 16.11 18.62
C ASN A 293 10.93 16.28 17.50
N LEU A 294 9.92 17.11 17.75
CA LEU A 294 8.93 17.51 16.75
C LEU A 294 9.33 18.86 16.18
N SER A 295 9.66 18.91 14.89
CA SER A 295 9.91 20.15 14.16
C SER A 295 8.83 20.36 13.10
N PHE A 296 8.35 21.59 12.96
CA PHE A 296 7.54 21.98 11.81
C PHE A 296 8.50 22.19 10.63
N ALA A 297 8.64 21.17 9.78
CA ALA A 297 9.41 21.34 8.56
C ALA A 297 8.67 22.33 7.65
N SER A 298 9.35 23.42 7.28
CA SER A 298 9.02 24.11 6.03
C SER A 298 9.10 23.04 4.92
N ASN A 299 8.15 23.04 3.99
CA ASN A 299 8.02 21.98 2.97
C ASN A 299 9.10 22.12 1.88
N THR A 300 10.36 22.18 2.29
CA THR A 300 11.57 22.42 1.50
C THR A 300 11.76 21.30 0.48
N ASP A 301 11.50 20.06 0.87
CA ASP A 301 11.54 18.90 -0.02
C ASP A 301 10.49 19.00 -1.14
N ALA A 302 9.25 19.41 -0.84
CA ALA A 302 8.25 19.59 -1.89
C ALA A 302 8.60 20.76 -2.82
N ILE A 303 9.12 21.87 -2.28
CA ILE A 303 9.56 23.00 -3.11
C ILE A 303 10.72 22.59 -4.01
N ALA A 304 11.68 21.80 -3.50
CA ALA A 304 12.77 21.25 -4.30
C ALA A 304 12.27 20.30 -5.39
N SER A 305 11.30 19.44 -5.09
CA SER A 305 10.66 18.57 -6.09
C SER A 305 9.98 19.40 -7.18
N VAL A 306 9.15 20.38 -6.80
CA VAL A 306 8.45 21.27 -7.74
C VAL A 306 9.44 22.02 -8.63
N MET A 307 10.55 22.50 -8.09
CA MET A 307 11.58 23.18 -8.88
C MET A 307 12.27 22.23 -9.88
N ASN A 308 12.51 20.97 -9.52
CA ASN A 308 13.04 19.97 -10.44
C ASN A 308 12.04 19.66 -11.57
N ASP A 309 10.78 19.41 -11.23
CA ASP A 309 9.72 19.14 -12.20
C ASP A 309 9.53 20.35 -13.14
N PHE A 310 9.61 21.56 -12.60
CA PHE A 310 9.54 22.79 -13.36
C PHE A 310 10.70 22.94 -14.37
N VAL A 311 11.93 22.64 -13.94
CA VAL A 311 13.10 22.65 -14.84
C VAL A 311 12.96 21.59 -15.95
N ALA A 312 12.45 20.41 -15.62
CA ALA A 312 12.20 19.36 -16.61
C ALA A 312 11.17 19.82 -17.66
N ALA A 313 10.04 20.38 -17.23
CA ALA A 313 9.01 20.88 -18.14
C ALA A 313 9.52 22.03 -19.03
N LEU A 314 10.34 22.95 -18.50
CA LEU A 314 10.98 23.99 -19.30
C LEU A 314 11.93 23.40 -20.35
N ASN A 315 12.68 22.37 -19.99
CA ASN A 315 13.59 21.69 -20.92
C ASN A 315 12.84 20.93 -22.02
N ASP A 316 11.67 20.36 -21.73
CA ASP A 316 10.82 19.76 -22.76
C ASP A 316 10.38 20.80 -23.79
N ILE A 317 9.98 22.00 -23.33
CA ILE A 317 9.60 23.11 -24.22
C ILE A 317 10.79 23.57 -25.05
N VAL A 318 11.96 23.77 -24.41
CA VAL A 318 13.19 24.18 -25.11
C VAL A 318 13.60 23.15 -26.15
N SER A 319 13.51 21.85 -25.84
CA SER A 319 13.82 20.77 -26.77
C SER A 319 12.88 20.78 -27.98
N GLN A 320 11.57 20.84 -27.75
CA GLN A 320 10.59 20.90 -28.83
C GLN A 320 10.77 22.16 -29.70
N LEU A 321 11.06 23.30 -29.07
CA LEU A 321 11.33 24.54 -29.78
C LEU A 321 12.63 24.45 -30.60
N ALA A 322 13.67 23.81 -30.08
CA ALA A 322 14.94 23.62 -30.79
C ALA A 322 14.74 22.77 -32.05
N ASP A 323 13.91 21.73 -31.99
CA ASP A 323 13.61 20.86 -33.14
C ASP A 323 12.78 21.60 -34.20
N VAL A 324 11.67 22.22 -33.79
CA VAL A 324 10.73 22.83 -34.73
C VAL A 324 11.27 24.15 -35.30
N ALA A 325 12.03 24.92 -34.51
CA ALA A 325 12.63 26.20 -34.92
C ALA A 325 14.10 26.07 -35.35
N ALA A 326 14.55 24.86 -35.69
CA ALA A 326 15.89 24.64 -36.22
C ALA A 326 16.13 25.52 -37.47
N PRO A 327 17.25 26.28 -37.54
CA PRO A 327 17.52 27.18 -38.67
C PRO A 327 17.55 26.48 -40.04
N ILE A 328 17.89 25.19 -40.04
CA ILE A 328 17.94 24.33 -41.22
C ILE A 328 17.04 23.13 -40.94
N GLY A 329 16.06 22.88 -41.81
CA GLY A 329 15.16 21.71 -41.73
C GLY A 329 14.00 21.83 -40.73
N GLY A 330 13.99 22.83 -39.84
CA GLY A 330 12.87 23.10 -38.94
C GLY A 330 11.70 23.79 -39.64
N ALA A 331 10.48 23.33 -39.36
CA ALA A 331 9.25 23.89 -39.94
C ALA A 331 9.05 25.39 -39.62
N LEU A 332 9.55 25.84 -38.46
CA LEU A 332 9.45 27.22 -37.96
C LEU A 332 10.82 27.92 -37.87
N GLY A 333 11.87 27.44 -38.55
CA GLY A 333 13.22 28.03 -38.47
C GLY A 333 13.29 29.53 -38.82
N ASN A 334 12.35 29.99 -39.66
CA ASN A 334 12.20 31.39 -40.04
C ASN A 334 11.02 32.13 -39.40
N ASP A 335 10.30 31.49 -38.49
CA ASP A 335 9.16 32.09 -37.83
C ASP A 335 9.60 33.11 -36.76
N PRO A 336 9.11 34.37 -36.79
CA PRO A 336 9.44 35.36 -35.79
C PRO A 336 8.88 35.02 -34.40
N GLY A 337 7.73 34.36 -34.32
CA GLY A 337 7.12 33.90 -33.06
C GLY A 337 7.99 32.89 -32.33
N ALA A 338 8.47 31.87 -33.03
CA ALA A 338 9.38 30.88 -32.47
C ALA A 338 10.70 31.51 -31.98
N ARG A 339 11.23 32.52 -32.68
CA ARG A 339 12.44 33.24 -32.28
C ARG A 339 12.23 34.17 -31.09
N GLU A 340 11.05 34.78 -30.97
CA GLU A 340 10.67 35.58 -29.81
C GLU A 340 10.50 34.69 -28.59
N LEU A 341 9.78 33.57 -28.71
CA LEU A 341 9.64 32.59 -27.62
C LEU A 341 11.00 32.13 -27.08
N ARG A 342 11.95 31.84 -27.98
CA ARG A 342 13.31 31.47 -27.57
C ARG A 342 14.01 32.57 -26.77
N ARG A 343 13.80 33.84 -27.13
CA ARG A 343 14.34 35.00 -26.40
C ARG A 343 13.65 35.19 -25.05
N ASP A 344 12.33 35.05 -25.01
CA ASP A 344 11.54 35.15 -23.79
C ASP A 344 11.90 34.05 -22.78
N LEU A 345 12.08 32.81 -23.25
CA LEU A 345 12.57 31.70 -22.44
C LEU A 345 13.97 32.00 -21.88
N ALA A 346 14.89 32.50 -22.70
CA ALA A 346 16.23 32.86 -22.23
C ALA A 346 16.22 33.94 -21.12
N GLY A 347 15.22 34.84 -21.13
CA GLY A 347 15.03 35.86 -20.10
C GLY A 347 14.25 35.39 -18.87
N LEU A 348 13.66 34.19 -18.88
CA LEU A 348 12.72 33.71 -17.87
C LEU A 348 13.33 33.68 -16.47
N ALA A 349 14.58 33.22 -16.34
CA ALA A 349 15.26 33.11 -15.05
C ALA A 349 15.43 34.46 -14.34
N SER A 350 15.60 35.53 -15.11
CA SER A 350 15.77 36.90 -14.60
C SER A 350 14.45 37.67 -14.40
N ARG A 351 13.29 37.10 -14.77
CA ARG A 351 12.01 37.79 -14.57
C ARG A 351 11.72 37.92 -13.07
N ILE A 352 11.24 39.10 -12.67
CA ILE A 352 10.85 39.38 -11.29
C ILE A 352 9.53 38.65 -11.00
N VAL A 353 9.59 37.73 -10.04
CA VAL A 353 8.47 36.89 -9.60
C VAL A 353 7.74 37.54 -8.43
N MET A 354 8.50 38.14 -7.51
CA MET A 354 8.00 38.83 -6.32
C MET A 354 8.47 40.29 -6.30
N PRO A 355 7.69 41.23 -6.88
CA PRO A 355 8.08 42.64 -6.90
C PRO A 355 8.07 43.27 -5.50
N ALA A 356 7.29 42.71 -4.56
CA ALA A 356 7.14 43.21 -3.20
C ALA A 356 8.04 42.52 -2.15
N ALA A 357 8.99 41.66 -2.54
CA ALA A 357 9.88 41.02 -1.55
C ALA A 357 10.75 42.08 -0.84
N ALA A 358 11.20 41.84 0.38
CA ALA A 358 12.08 42.77 1.09
C ALA A 358 13.50 42.80 0.48
N ASP A 359 14.29 43.81 0.85
CA ASP A 359 15.68 43.89 0.39
C ASP A 359 16.51 42.72 0.96
N GLY A 360 17.14 41.95 0.07
CA GLY A 360 17.90 40.73 0.43
C GLY A 360 17.09 39.43 0.33
N GLU A 361 15.78 39.50 0.12
CA GLU A 361 14.94 38.32 -0.13
C GLU A 361 14.97 37.89 -1.62
N PRO A 362 14.74 36.59 -1.91
CA PRO A 362 14.66 36.11 -3.28
C PRO A 362 13.50 36.77 -4.03
N ARG A 363 13.80 37.36 -5.20
CA ARG A 363 12.80 38.07 -6.04
C ARG A 363 12.61 37.44 -7.42
N THR A 364 13.59 36.67 -7.90
CA THR A 364 13.61 36.07 -9.24
C THR A 364 13.71 34.54 -9.18
N LEU A 365 13.43 33.87 -10.30
CA LEU A 365 13.66 32.41 -10.41
C LEU A 365 15.16 32.07 -10.31
N ALA A 366 16.04 32.97 -10.75
CA ALA A 366 17.48 32.83 -10.60
C ALA A 366 17.92 32.83 -9.12
N ASP A 367 17.24 33.57 -8.24
CA ASP A 367 17.48 33.54 -6.80
C ASP A 367 17.06 32.22 -6.16
N LEU A 368 16.06 31.55 -6.76
CA LEU A 368 15.66 30.18 -6.44
C LEU A 368 16.52 29.10 -7.12
N GLY A 369 17.58 29.50 -7.82
CA GLY A 369 18.54 28.56 -8.42
C GLY A 369 18.25 28.16 -9.86
N LEU A 370 17.23 28.70 -10.54
CA LEU A 370 17.05 28.47 -11.98
C LEU A 370 18.17 29.15 -12.77
N ALA A 371 18.92 28.39 -13.56
CA ALA A 371 19.99 28.92 -14.40
C ALA A 371 19.90 28.39 -15.83
N LEU A 372 20.43 29.17 -16.78
CA LEU A 372 20.49 28.81 -18.20
C LEU A 372 21.88 28.29 -18.54
N ASN A 373 21.95 27.22 -19.32
CA ASN A 373 23.16 26.72 -19.95
C ASN A 373 23.43 27.44 -21.27
N ARG A 374 24.63 27.25 -21.83
CA ARG A 374 25.02 27.90 -23.10
C ARG A 374 24.20 27.44 -24.31
N ASP A 375 23.60 26.25 -24.23
CA ASP A 375 22.74 25.68 -25.26
C ASP A 375 21.28 26.16 -25.15
N GLY A 376 20.94 26.95 -24.13
CA GLY A 376 19.58 27.43 -23.87
C GLY A 376 18.73 26.47 -23.02
N SER A 377 19.27 25.33 -22.59
CA SER A 377 18.61 24.46 -21.60
C SER A 377 18.67 25.07 -20.20
N PHE A 378 17.70 24.72 -19.36
CA PHE A 378 17.64 25.11 -17.96
C PHE A 378 18.28 24.04 -17.06
N ARG A 379 18.92 24.50 -15.99
CA ARG A 379 19.41 23.66 -14.89
C ARG A 379 18.98 24.26 -13.55
N LEU A 380 18.87 23.40 -12.56
CA LEU A 380 18.65 23.81 -11.17
C LEU A 380 19.97 23.81 -10.41
N ASP A 381 20.31 24.95 -9.81
CA ASP A 381 21.37 25.05 -8.80
C ASP A 381 20.79 24.69 -7.43
N SER A 382 20.84 23.40 -7.09
CA SER A 382 20.28 22.87 -5.84
C SER A 382 20.92 23.52 -4.61
N ALA A 383 22.22 23.85 -4.65
CA ALA A 383 22.90 24.47 -3.52
C ALA A 383 22.38 25.90 -3.27
N ARG A 384 22.10 26.65 -4.35
CA ARG A 384 21.49 27.98 -4.22
C ARG A 384 20.05 27.90 -3.73
N LEU A 385 19.27 26.94 -4.24
CA LEU A 385 17.89 26.72 -3.78
C LEU A 385 17.85 26.37 -2.29
N THR A 386 18.67 25.43 -1.83
CA THR A 386 18.75 25.05 -0.41
C THR A 386 19.13 26.24 0.45
N ARG A 387 20.11 27.05 0.05
CA ARG A 387 20.49 28.27 0.78
C ARG A 387 19.33 29.26 0.90
N SER A 388 18.58 29.48 -0.18
CA SER A 388 17.42 30.39 -0.15
C SER A 388 16.30 29.86 0.75
N LEU A 389 16.06 28.55 0.75
CA LEU A 389 15.09 27.89 1.63
C LEU A 389 15.48 27.95 3.12
N GLU A 390 16.77 27.89 3.42
CA GLU A 390 17.29 28.00 4.80
C GLU A 390 17.30 29.45 5.29
N THR A 391 17.66 30.41 4.42
CA THR A 391 17.85 31.80 4.82
C THR A 391 16.53 32.58 4.89
N SER A 392 15.56 32.25 4.03
CA SER A 392 14.28 32.98 3.94
C SER A 392 13.11 32.06 3.57
N PRO A 393 12.72 31.10 4.44
CA PRO A 393 11.72 30.09 4.12
C PRO A 393 10.34 30.68 3.79
N ASP A 394 9.91 31.72 4.50
CA ASP A 394 8.61 32.35 4.30
C ASP A 394 8.55 33.13 2.96
N ALA A 395 9.64 33.80 2.59
CA ALA A 395 9.74 34.51 1.32
C ALA A 395 9.69 33.54 0.13
N VAL A 396 10.41 32.40 0.22
CA VAL A 396 10.33 31.35 -0.79
C VAL A 396 8.94 30.75 -0.85
N ALA A 397 8.32 30.42 0.30
CA ALA A 397 6.96 29.90 0.33
C ALA A 397 5.94 30.86 -0.30
N ALA A 398 6.08 32.16 -0.06
CA ALA A 398 5.23 33.19 -0.66
C ALA A 398 5.30 33.20 -2.20
N MET A 399 6.46 32.89 -2.80
CA MET A 399 6.63 32.79 -4.26
C MET A 399 5.80 31.66 -4.87
N PHE A 400 5.49 30.60 -4.13
CA PHE A 400 4.72 29.45 -4.62
C PHE A 400 3.22 29.54 -4.30
N THR A 401 2.75 30.70 -3.82
CA THR A 401 1.32 30.93 -3.61
C THR A 401 0.59 31.27 -4.92
N THR A 402 -0.73 31.05 -4.97
CA THR A 402 -1.58 31.32 -6.13
C THR A 402 -2.04 32.78 -6.23
N GLY A 403 -1.27 33.71 -5.67
CA GLY A 403 -1.58 35.14 -5.65
C GLY A 403 -1.35 35.85 -6.99
N ILE A 404 -1.50 37.19 -6.97
CA ILE A 404 -1.25 38.08 -8.13
C ILE A 404 0.24 38.14 -8.50
N SER A 405 1.11 37.85 -7.53
CA SER A 405 2.56 37.70 -7.67
C SER A 405 2.97 36.29 -7.25
N GLY A 406 4.10 35.81 -7.74
CA GLY A 406 4.53 34.43 -7.53
C GLY A 406 4.86 33.71 -8.84
N VAL A 407 5.42 32.51 -8.72
CA VAL A 407 5.92 31.69 -9.83
C VAL A 407 4.76 31.36 -10.76
N PHE A 408 3.62 30.95 -10.19
CA PHE A 408 2.41 30.63 -10.95
C PHE A 408 1.93 31.83 -11.79
N ALA A 409 1.75 33.00 -11.17
CA ALA A 409 1.30 34.20 -11.87
C ALA A 409 2.31 34.65 -12.95
N THR A 410 3.60 34.42 -12.72
CA THR A 410 4.65 34.74 -13.69
C THR A 410 4.58 33.83 -14.91
N MET A 411 4.39 32.52 -14.71
CA MET A 411 4.24 31.55 -15.80
C MET A 411 2.93 31.74 -16.57
N ASP A 412 1.84 32.00 -15.86
CA ASP A 412 0.53 32.28 -16.43
C ASP A 412 0.55 33.57 -17.28
N ARG A 413 1.25 34.61 -16.82
CA ARG A 413 1.51 35.81 -17.62
C ARG A 413 2.38 35.52 -18.84
N PHE A 414 3.49 34.78 -18.67
CA PHE A 414 4.36 34.37 -19.76
C PHE A 414 3.58 33.62 -20.85
N ALA A 415 2.79 32.61 -20.48
CA ALA A 415 2.01 31.82 -21.43
C ALA A 415 0.98 32.67 -22.20
N ARG A 416 0.37 33.66 -21.54
CA ARG A 416 -0.53 34.61 -22.20
C ARG A 416 0.20 35.55 -23.16
N GLU A 417 1.33 36.10 -22.76
CA GLU A 417 2.16 36.98 -23.59
C GLU A 417 2.60 36.26 -24.87
N THR A 418 3.11 35.02 -24.75
CA THR A 418 3.59 34.24 -25.88
C THR A 418 2.47 33.80 -26.82
N SER A 419 1.25 33.64 -26.31
CA SER A 419 0.07 33.20 -27.08
C SER A 419 -0.78 34.36 -27.59
N PHE A 420 -0.38 35.61 -27.36
CA PHE A 420 -1.23 36.76 -27.63
C PHE A 420 -1.34 37.06 -29.14
N VAL A 421 -2.53 36.86 -29.70
CA VAL A 421 -2.78 36.92 -31.15
C VAL A 421 -2.60 38.33 -31.75
N SER A 422 -2.70 39.39 -30.95
CA SER A 422 -2.55 40.75 -31.46
C SER A 422 -1.09 41.20 -31.58
N ASP A 423 -0.14 40.49 -30.96
CA ASP A 423 1.29 40.75 -31.15
C ASP A 423 1.78 39.97 -32.39
N PRO A 424 2.16 40.65 -33.49
CA PRO A 424 2.68 39.97 -34.67
C PRO A 424 3.99 39.22 -34.38
N GLY A 425 4.74 39.62 -33.36
CA GLY A 425 6.00 38.98 -32.96
C GLY A 425 5.82 37.69 -32.16
N SER A 426 4.62 37.39 -31.66
CA SER A 426 4.36 36.24 -30.78
C SER A 426 4.03 34.96 -31.57
N LEU A 427 3.90 33.82 -30.87
CA LEU A 427 3.37 32.59 -31.47
C LEU A 427 1.92 32.78 -31.92
N GLY A 428 1.11 33.50 -31.14
CA GLY A 428 -0.27 33.81 -31.49
C GLY A 428 -0.37 34.65 -32.78
N GLY A 429 0.50 35.65 -32.94
CA GLY A 429 0.57 36.42 -34.18
C GLY A 429 1.02 35.57 -35.37
N SER A 430 1.92 34.62 -35.14
CA SER A 430 2.39 33.67 -36.15
C SER A 430 1.29 32.72 -36.61
N LEU A 431 0.51 32.18 -35.68
CA LEU A 431 -0.68 31.39 -35.97
C LEU A 431 -1.67 32.18 -36.84
N LYS A 432 -2.00 33.41 -36.46
CA LYS A 432 -2.90 34.27 -37.24
C LYS A 432 -2.38 34.57 -38.65
N ARG A 433 -1.07 34.75 -38.82
CA ARG A 433 -0.46 34.90 -40.16
C ARG A 433 -0.65 33.64 -40.99
N PHE A 434 -0.41 32.46 -40.43
CA PHE A 434 -0.61 31.19 -41.14
C PHE A 434 -2.07 30.96 -41.50
N GLU A 435 -3.01 31.24 -40.60
CA GLU A 435 -4.46 31.19 -40.88
C GLU A 435 -4.84 32.12 -42.05
N THR A 436 -4.29 33.34 -42.05
CA THR A 436 -4.55 34.31 -43.14
C THR A 436 -3.96 33.84 -44.46
N GLN A 437 -2.75 33.26 -44.46
CA GLN A 437 -2.12 32.70 -45.66
C GLN A 437 -2.87 31.48 -46.20
N GLN A 438 -3.41 30.64 -45.32
CA GLN A 438 -4.23 29.50 -45.68
C GLN A 438 -5.51 29.97 -46.38
N ALA A 439 -6.25 30.90 -45.77
CA ALA A 439 -7.47 31.46 -46.37
C ALA A 439 -7.20 32.12 -47.74
N ALA A 440 -6.10 32.85 -47.89
CA ALA A 440 -5.71 33.44 -49.17
C ALA A 440 -5.33 32.38 -50.22
N SER A 441 -4.77 31.25 -49.80
CA SER A 441 -4.45 30.13 -50.69
C SER A 441 -5.71 29.40 -51.15
N ASP A 442 -6.67 29.19 -50.25
CA ASP A 442 -7.97 28.59 -50.58
C ASP A 442 -8.74 29.46 -51.59
N GLU A 443 -8.72 30.78 -51.42
CA GLU A 443 -9.33 31.71 -52.38
C GLU A 443 -8.66 31.62 -53.77
N ARG A 444 -7.32 31.50 -53.82
CA ARG A 444 -6.59 31.32 -55.07
C ARG A 444 -6.94 29.98 -55.75
N LEU A 445 -7.06 28.90 -54.98
CA LEU A 445 -7.47 27.60 -55.50
C LEU A 445 -8.89 27.65 -56.08
N ALA A 446 -9.83 28.32 -55.40
CA ALA A 446 -11.19 28.52 -55.91
C ALA A 446 -11.19 29.29 -57.24
N LYS A 447 -10.41 30.38 -57.34
CA LYS A 447 -10.24 31.15 -58.59
C LYS A 447 -9.64 30.32 -59.72
N ILE A 448 -8.65 29.47 -59.43
CA ILE A 448 -8.05 28.57 -60.43
C ILE A 448 -9.10 27.55 -60.91
N ALA A 449 -9.93 27.01 -60.03
CA ALA A 449 -11.00 26.08 -60.41
C ALA A 449 -12.02 26.76 -61.34
N GLU A 450 -12.45 27.98 -61.02
CA GLU A 450 -13.35 28.77 -61.88
C GLU A 450 -12.73 29.03 -63.27
N GLN A 451 -11.44 29.37 -63.32
CA GLN A 451 -10.72 29.56 -64.59
C GLN A 451 -10.64 28.26 -65.42
N GLN A 452 -10.46 27.11 -64.77
CA GLN A 452 -10.46 25.81 -65.44
C GLN A 452 -11.83 25.47 -66.03
N ASP A 453 -12.90 25.74 -65.31
CA ASP A 453 -14.27 25.49 -65.80
C ASP A 453 -14.62 26.44 -66.95
N TYR A 454 -14.27 27.72 -66.85
CA TYR A 454 -14.42 28.67 -67.96
C TYR A 454 -13.65 28.22 -69.21
N LEU A 455 -12.41 27.74 -69.05
CA LEU A 455 -11.61 27.23 -70.16
C LEU A 455 -12.24 25.98 -70.77
N ARG A 456 -12.75 25.05 -69.96
CA ARG A 456 -13.47 23.84 -70.42
C ARG A 456 -14.73 24.20 -71.21
N GLU A 457 -15.52 25.15 -70.73
CA GLU A 457 -16.72 25.63 -71.45
C GLU A 457 -16.35 26.28 -72.79
N ARG A 458 -15.27 27.08 -72.82
CA ARG A 458 -14.78 27.70 -74.06
C ARG A 458 -14.33 26.63 -75.06
N LEU A 459 -13.51 25.67 -74.62
CA LEU A 459 -13.02 24.59 -75.47
C LEU A 459 -14.16 23.70 -75.98
N THR A 460 -15.15 23.39 -75.14
CA THR A 460 -16.36 22.66 -75.55
C THR A 460 -17.11 23.40 -76.64
N ARG A 461 -17.32 24.72 -76.48
CA ARG A 461 -17.98 25.56 -77.50
C ARG A 461 -17.20 25.60 -78.81
N GLU A 462 -15.88 25.77 -78.76
CA GLU A 462 -15.02 25.76 -79.95
C GLU A 462 -15.03 24.39 -80.64
N PHE A 463 -14.99 23.30 -79.87
CA PHE A 463 -15.05 21.95 -80.40
C PHE A 463 -16.39 21.68 -81.10
N THR A 464 -17.52 21.99 -80.48
CA THR A 464 -18.85 21.87 -81.12
C THR A 464 -18.97 22.74 -82.37
N ALA A 465 -18.38 23.95 -82.38
CA ALA A 465 -18.36 24.80 -83.57
C ALA A 465 -17.51 24.20 -84.69
N SER A 466 -16.36 23.60 -84.36
CA SER A 466 -15.51 22.86 -85.29
C SER A 466 -16.23 21.65 -85.88
N GLU A 467 -16.89 20.83 -85.04
CA GLU A 467 -17.68 19.68 -85.48
C GLU A 467 -18.77 20.08 -86.48
N ARG A 468 -19.51 21.17 -86.21
CA ARG A 468 -20.53 21.70 -87.14
C ARG A 468 -19.93 22.08 -88.49
N ARG A 469 -18.75 22.72 -88.51
CA ARG A 469 -18.04 23.08 -89.75
C ARG A 469 -17.56 21.84 -90.51
N VAL A 470 -17.02 20.85 -89.81
CA VAL A 470 -16.58 19.58 -90.42
C VAL A 470 -17.79 18.83 -91.00
N ALA A 471 -18.90 18.74 -90.28
CA ALA A 471 -20.13 18.12 -90.78
C ALA A 471 -20.68 18.82 -92.04
N ALA A 472 -20.67 20.16 -92.06
CA ALA A 472 -21.06 20.94 -93.25
C ALA A 472 -20.10 20.73 -94.43
N SER A 473 -18.80 20.62 -94.16
CA SER A 473 -17.81 20.30 -95.20
C SER A 473 -17.99 18.89 -95.76
N GLN A 474 -18.25 17.90 -94.89
CA GLN A 474 -18.55 16.53 -95.30
C GLN A 474 -19.85 16.42 -96.10
N SER A 475 -20.91 17.16 -95.72
CA SER A 475 -22.15 17.18 -96.50
C SER A 475 -21.95 17.82 -97.87
N THR A 476 -21.17 18.90 -97.95
CA THR A 476 -20.79 19.53 -99.21
C THR A 476 -19.97 18.56 -100.07
N LEU A 477 -19.02 17.83 -99.48
CA LEU A 477 -18.22 16.84 -100.18
C LEU A 477 -19.05 15.64 -100.67
N ALA A 478 -20.01 15.17 -99.86
CA ALA A 478 -20.96 14.13 -100.27
C ALA A 478 -21.86 14.60 -101.42
N PHE A 479 -22.36 15.84 -101.36
CA PHE A 479 -23.14 16.45 -102.43
C PHE A 479 -22.32 16.58 -103.73
N LEU A 480 -21.08 17.07 -103.64
CA LEU A 480 -20.18 17.16 -104.78
C LEU A 480 -19.88 15.78 -105.38
N ARG A 481 -19.65 14.75 -104.55
CA ARG A 481 -19.47 13.37 -105.02
C ARG A 481 -20.72 12.86 -105.75
N GLN A 482 -21.90 13.07 -105.19
CA GLN A 482 -23.16 12.68 -105.83
C GLN A 482 -23.36 13.39 -107.18
N GLN A 483 -22.98 14.67 -107.27
CA GLN A 483 -23.05 15.43 -108.52
C GLN A 483 -22.06 14.93 -109.57
N VAL A 484 -20.84 14.58 -109.16
CA VAL A 484 -19.83 13.92 -110.01
C VAL A 484 -20.31 12.54 -110.48
N ASP A 485 -20.91 11.74 -109.59
CA ASP A 485 -21.46 10.43 -109.95
C ASP A 485 -22.60 10.55 -110.98
N ILE A 486 -23.47 11.56 -110.85
CA ILE A 486 -24.53 11.85 -111.83
C ILE A 486 -23.93 12.25 -113.19
N TRP A 487 -22.91 13.11 -113.20
CA TRP A 487 -22.23 13.51 -114.44
C TRP A 487 -21.49 12.36 -115.10
N SER A 488 -20.82 11.51 -114.32
CA SER A 488 -20.06 10.36 -114.84
C SER A 488 -20.93 9.21 -115.37
N ASN A 489 -22.16 9.07 -114.88
CA ASN A 489 -23.14 8.10 -115.38
C ASN A 489 -23.97 8.59 -116.57
N GLY A 490 -23.85 9.87 -116.96
CA GLY A 490 -24.50 10.44 -118.14
C GLY A 490 -23.79 10.13 -119.47
N ASP A 491 -22.57 9.57 -119.43
CA ASP A 491 -21.73 9.22 -120.59
C ASP A 491 -21.67 7.70 -120.85
N ARG A 492 -22.77 6.97 -120.61
CA ARG A 492 -22.90 5.54 -120.99
C ARG A 492 -24.12 5.28 -121.87
#